data_AF-A0A136KUM0-F1
#
_entry.id   AF-A0A136KUM0-F1
#
_cell.length_a   1.000
_cell.length_b   1.000
_cell.length_c   1.000
_cell.angle_alpha   90.00
_cell.angle_beta   90.00
_cell.angle_gamma   90.00
#
_symmetry.space_group_name_H-M   'P 1'
#
loop_
_entity.id
_entity.type
_entity.pdbx_description
1 polymer ?
#
loop_
_entity_poly.entity_id
_entity_poly.type
_entity_poly.pdbx_seq_one_letter_code
_entity_poly.pdbx_strand_id
1 'polypeptide(L)'
;MLIVFLREIKNGDTTINLYVPVGFPDFYLQVKRLTTEAVYECQKVEGQETNIICAGEALNLGEQIEITMISKDGEIPFAVGKFSLIAILVSSDTGEGNAPPLQTVTPASATQPVATPVVKSSTPTPTPTPQVSYPSYP
;
A
#
# COMPACT_ATOMS: atom_id res chain seq x y z
N MET A 1 -8.56 -9.39 9.95
CA MET A 1 -9.16 -9.02 8.66
C MET A 1 -8.06 -9.11 7.61
N LEU A 2 -8.27 -9.91 6.57
CA LEU A 2 -7.35 -10.00 5.43
C LEU A 2 -7.97 -9.23 4.26
N ILE A 3 -7.18 -8.39 3.60
CA ILE A 3 -7.61 -7.61 2.44
C ILE A 3 -6.70 -8.01 1.28
N VAL A 4 -7.30 -8.37 0.15
CA VAL A 4 -6.61 -8.72 -1.09
C VAL A 4 -7.11 -7.81 -2.20
N PHE A 5 -6.17 -7.15 -2.88
CA PHE A 5 -6.48 -6.26 -4.00
C PHE A 5 -6.19 -7.00 -5.32
N LEU A 6 -7.17 -6.97 -6.22
CA LEU A 6 -7.10 -7.58 -7.55
C LEU A 6 -7.50 -6.51 -8.57
N ARG A 7 -6.85 -6.52 -9.74
CA ARG A 7 -7.23 -5.68 -10.86
C ARG A 7 -7.88 -6.52 -11.94
N GLU A 8 -9.05 -6.12 -12.41
CA GLU A 8 -9.73 -6.81 -13.49
C GLU A 8 -9.12 -6.42 -14.84
N ILE A 9 -8.79 -7.43 -15.67
CA ILE A 9 -8.09 -7.24 -16.94
C ILE A 9 -9.00 -6.59 -18.00
N LYS A 10 -10.32 -6.80 -17.92
CA LYS A 10 -11.26 -6.35 -18.95
C LYS A 10 -11.63 -4.87 -18.85
N ASN A 11 -11.99 -4.42 -17.64
CA ASN A 11 -12.49 -3.06 -17.42
C ASN A 11 -11.44 -2.16 -16.73
N GLY A 12 -10.39 -2.75 -16.15
CA GLY A 12 -9.36 -2.03 -15.40
C GLY A 12 -9.75 -1.70 -13.96
N ASP A 13 -10.99 -1.97 -13.58
CA ASP A 13 -11.56 -1.79 -12.24
C ASP A 13 -10.78 -2.59 -11.19
N THR A 14 -10.84 -2.10 -9.95
CA THR A 14 -10.22 -2.79 -8.82
C THR A 14 -11.27 -3.53 -8.01
N THR A 15 -11.00 -4.82 -7.80
CA THR A 15 -11.76 -5.69 -6.92
C THR A 15 -10.99 -5.89 -5.63
N ILE A 16 -11.63 -5.63 -4.50
CA ILE A 16 -11.07 -5.81 -3.17
C ILE A 16 -11.81 -6.96 -2.51
N ASN A 17 -11.10 -8.05 -2.20
CA ASN A 17 -11.65 -9.15 -1.43
C ASN A 17 -11.30 -8.97 0.04
N LEU A 18 -12.31 -9.02 0.91
CA LEU A 18 -12.17 -8.90 2.35
C LEU A 18 -12.65 -10.18 3.03
N TYR A 19 -11.80 -10.70 3.91
CA TYR A 19 -12.18 -11.77 4.83
C TYR A 19 -12.49 -11.17 6.21
N VAL A 20 -13.77 -11.23 6.57
CA VAL A 20 -14.31 -10.69 7.82
C VAL A 20 -14.90 -11.82 8.69
N PRO A 21 -14.95 -11.64 10.02
CA PRO A 21 -15.67 -12.55 10.91
C PRO A 21 -17.18 -12.63 10.59
N VAL A 22 -17.82 -13.73 11.00
CA VAL A 22 -19.28 -13.90 10.92
C VAL A 22 -19.99 -12.83 11.76
N GLY A 23 -21.15 -12.36 11.30
CA GLY A 23 -21.94 -11.33 11.98
C GLY A 23 -21.48 -9.89 11.70
N PHE A 24 -20.57 -9.69 10.75
CA PHE A 24 -20.22 -8.35 10.29
C PHE A 24 -21.41 -7.68 9.57
N PRO A 25 -21.66 -6.38 9.85
CA PRO A 25 -22.73 -5.64 9.19
C PRO A 25 -22.46 -5.51 7.70
N ASP A 26 -23.49 -5.16 6.93
CA ASP A 26 -23.29 -4.76 5.55
C ASP A 26 -22.63 -3.39 5.51
N PHE A 27 -21.63 -3.22 4.66
CA PHE A 27 -20.84 -1.99 4.57
C PHE A 27 -20.48 -1.69 3.12
N TYR A 28 -19.96 -0.49 2.88
CA TYR A 28 -19.21 -0.14 1.68
C TYR A 28 -17.85 0.41 2.08
N LEU A 29 -16.93 0.52 1.12
CA LEU A 29 -15.65 1.15 1.37
C LEU A 29 -15.64 2.55 0.76
N GLN A 30 -15.18 3.52 1.52
CA GLN A 30 -14.77 4.80 1.00
C GLN A 30 -13.25 4.78 0.87
N VAL A 31 -12.76 4.89 -0.36
CA VAL A 31 -11.33 4.87 -0.67
C VAL A 31 -10.90 6.28 -1.04
N LYS A 32 -10.12 6.87 -0.15
CA LYS A 32 -9.54 8.19 -0.30
C LYS A 32 -8.12 8.09 -0.85
N ARG A 33 -7.89 8.85 -1.91
CA ARG A 33 -6.63 9.01 -2.62
C ARG A 33 -6.05 10.39 -2.32
N LEU A 34 -4.86 10.67 -2.86
CA LEU A 34 -4.25 12.00 -2.78
C LEU A 34 -5.12 13.09 -3.41
N THR A 35 -5.78 12.78 -4.53
CA THR A 35 -6.51 13.76 -5.34
C THR A 35 -8.01 13.53 -5.41
N THR A 36 -8.48 12.33 -5.07
CA THR A 36 -9.88 11.92 -5.25
C THR A 36 -10.36 11.05 -4.11
N GLU A 37 -11.66 10.83 -4.08
CA GLU A 37 -12.31 9.92 -3.15
C GLU A 37 -13.40 9.18 -3.93
N ALA A 38 -13.47 7.86 -3.72
CA ALA A 38 -14.39 6.99 -4.45
C ALA A 38 -15.04 5.97 -3.50
N VAL A 39 -16.28 5.63 -3.80
CA VAL A 39 -17.05 4.62 -3.06
C VAL A 39 -16.96 3.29 -3.80
N TYR A 40 -16.70 2.22 -3.06
CA TYR A 40 -16.63 0.86 -3.56
C TYR A 40 -17.79 0.07 -2.94
N GLU A 41 -18.65 -0.43 -3.80
CA GLU A 41 -19.81 -1.22 -3.40
C GLU A 41 -19.38 -2.63 -3.04
N CYS A 42 -19.75 -3.07 -1.84
CA CYS A 42 -19.40 -4.38 -1.32
C CYS A 42 -20.61 -5.32 -1.28
N GLN A 43 -20.37 -6.57 -1.63
CA GLN A 43 -21.35 -7.64 -1.62
C GLN A 43 -20.74 -8.89 -0.98
N LYS A 44 -21.52 -9.58 -0.15
CA LYS A 44 -21.16 -10.89 0.39
C LYS A 44 -21.22 -11.93 -0.74
N VAL A 45 -20.22 -12.81 -0.79
CA VAL A 45 -20.21 -13.91 -1.75
C VAL A 45 -21.28 -14.93 -1.36
N GLU A 46 -22.09 -15.35 -2.33
CA GLU A 46 -23.15 -16.33 -2.09
C GLU A 46 -22.55 -17.63 -1.50
N GLY A 47 -23.11 -18.08 -0.38
CA GLY A 47 -22.63 -19.25 0.35
C GLY A 47 -21.35 -19.05 1.18
N GLN A 48 -20.79 -17.83 1.25
CA GLN A 48 -19.64 -17.49 2.09
C GLN A 48 -19.84 -16.18 2.86
N GLU A 49 -20.39 -16.27 4.07
CA GLU A 49 -20.68 -15.09 4.92
C GLU A 49 -19.45 -14.27 5.34
N THR A 50 -18.28 -14.91 5.32
CA THR A 50 -17.00 -14.29 5.72
C THR A 50 -16.26 -13.65 4.56
N ASN A 51 -16.71 -13.84 3.32
CA ASN A 51 -16.05 -13.36 2.12
C ASN A 51 -16.88 -12.24 1.47
N ILE A 52 -16.27 -11.07 1.37
CA ILE A 52 -16.91 -9.88 0.82
C ILE A 52 -16.07 -9.38 -0.35
N ILE A 53 -16.74 -9.12 -1.47
CA ILE A 53 -16.13 -8.56 -2.67
C ILE A 53 -16.60 -7.12 -2.80
N CYS A 54 -15.67 -6.18 -2.86
CA CYS A 54 -15.94 -4.78 -3.15
C CYS A 54 -15.40 -4.42 -4.54
N ALA A 55 -16.22 -3.82 -5.37
CA ALA A 55 -15.83 -3.36 -6.70
C ALA A 55 -15.92 -1.84 -6.78
N GLY A 56 -14.95 -1.24 -7.47
CA GLY A 56 -14.92 0.20 -7.70
C GLY A 56 -13.83 0.57 -8.69
N GLU A 57 -13.52 1.87 -8.71
CA GLU A 57 -12.58 2.45 -9.66
C GLU A 57 -11.19 1.78 -9.65
N ALA A 58 -10.45 1.93 -10.74
CA ALA A 58 -9.07 1.46 -10.81
C ALA A 58 -8.17 2.16 -9.77
N LEU A 59 -7.41 1.38 -8.99
CA LEU A 59 -6.35 1.86 -8.11
C LEU A 59 -4.98 1.73 -8.78
N ASN A 60 -4.11 2.73 -8.57
CA ASN A 60 -2.77 2.73 -9.13
C ASN A 60 -1.76 2.13 -8.14
N LEU A 61 -0.75 1.44 -8.67
CA LEU A 61 0.36 0.93 -7.88
C LEU A 61 1.25 2.08 -7.40
N GLY A 62 1.85 1.91 -6.23
CA GLY A 62 2.72 2.92 -5.61
C GLY A 62 1.96 4.10 -5.00
N GLU A 63 0.63 4.12 -5.08
CA GLU A 63 -0.21 5.13 -4.44
C GLU A 63 -0.46 4.80 -2.97
N GLN A 64 -0.49 5.84 -2.12
CA GLN A 64 -0.98 5.73 -0.76
C GLN A 64 -2.50 5.97 -0.76
N ILE A 65 -3.24 5.01 -0.23
CA ILE A 65 -4.69 5.07 -0.11
C ILE A 65 -5.11 4.99 1.35
N GLU A 66 -6.21 5.64 1.69
CA GLU A 66 -6.91 5.46 2.95
C GLU A 66 -8.24 4.80 2.66
N ILE A 67 -8.52 3.69 3.34
CA ILE A 67 -9.77 2.94 3.23
C ILE A 67 -10.52 3.12 4.52
N THR A 68 -11.75 3.62 4.41
CA THR A 68 -12.71 3.72 5.50
C THR A 68 -13.85 2.74 5.23
N MET A 69 -14.13 1.86 6.19
CA MET A 69 -15.28 0.95 6.14
C MET A 69 -16.47 1.63 6.81
N ILE A 70 -17.57 1.76 6.07
CA ILE A 70 -18.76 2.48 6.52
C ILE A 70 -19.95 1.53 6.53
N SER A 71 -20.60 1.39 7.68
CA SER A 71 -21.80 0.57 7.82
C SER A 71 -22.93 1.16 6.98
N LYS A 72 -23.57 0.31 6.16
CA LYS A 72 -24.80 0.68 5.43
C LYS A 72 -25.95 0.94 6.41
N ASP A 73 -25.92 0.28 7.56
CA ASP A 73 -26.82 0.58 8.66
C ASP A 73 -26.24 1.72 9.51
N GLY A 74 -26.84 2.92 9.38
CA GLY A 74 -26.48 4.10 10.16
C GLY A 74 -25.38 5.00 9.60
N GLU A 75 -24.74 4.64 8.47
CA GLU A 75 -23.70 5.45 7.80
C GLU A 75 -22.51 5.80 8.73
N ILE A 76 -22.15 4.86 9.60
CA ILE A 76 -21.12 5.06 10.63
C ILE A 76 -19.80 4.40 10.19
N PRO A 77 -18.68 5.14 10.17
CA PRO A 77 -17.37 4.55 9.94
C PRO A 77 -16.96 3.73 11.17
N PHE A 78 -16.55 2.49 10.96
CA PHE A 78 -16.14 1.59 12.05
C PHE A 78 -14.70 1.08 11.93
N ALA A 79 -14.05 1.30 10.79
CA ALA A 79 -12.63 1.00 10.61
C ALA A 79 -12.01 1.96 9.58
N VAL A 80 -10.77 2.37 9.84
CA VAL A 80 -9.97 3.21 8.92
C VAL A 80 -8.57 2.61 8.85
N GLY A 81 -8.03 2.49 7.64
CA GLY A 81 -6.67 1.99 7.43
C GLY A 81 -5.97 2.74 6.29
N LYS A 82 -4.67 2.98 6.44
CA LYS A 82 -3.82 3.55 5.40
C LYS A 82 -2.95 2.46 4.81
N PHE A 83 -2.93 2.37 3.49
CA PHE A 83 -2.25 1.31 2.76
C PHE A 83 -1.41 1.90 1.63
N SER A 84 -0.35 1.19 1.25
CA SER A 84 0.39 1.45 0.02
C SER A 84 0.27 0.22 -0.87
N LEU A 85 -0.18 0.43 -2.10
CA LEU A 85 -0.42 -0.65 -3.04
C LEU A 85 0.89 -1.07 -3.72
N ILE A 86 1.24 -2.34 -3.57
CA ILE A 86 2.34 -2.99 -4.29
C ILE A 86 1.79 -4.13 -5.13
N ALA A 87 2.33 -4.33 -6.33
CA ALA A 87 2.00 -5.49 -7.15
C ALA A 87 3.03 -6.59 -6.92
N ILE A 88 2.54 -7.81 -6.80
CA ILE A 88 3.37 -9.02 -6.74
C ILE A 88 2.99 -9.87 -7.94
N LEU A 89 3.95 -10.11 -8.83
CA LEU A 89 3.78 -11.08 -9.91
C LEU A 89 4.05 -12.47 -9.32
N VAL A 90 3.01 -13.29 -9.23
CA VAL A 90 3.15 -14.70 -8.87
C VAL A 90 3.32 -15.49 -10.15
N SER A 91 4.57 -15.80 -10.50
CA SER A 91 4.88 -16.72 -11.59
C SER A 91 4.64 -18.15 -11.11
N SER A 92 3.71 -18.85 -11.73
CA SER A 92 3.60 -20.30 -11.57
C SER A 92 4.83 -20.92 -12.22
N ASP A 93 5.77 -21.41 -11.41
CA ASP A 93 6.81 -22.29 -11.92
C ASP A 93 6.14 -23.63 -12.25
N THR A 94 5.49 -23.71 -13.42
CA THR A 94 5.25 -25.00 -14.05
C THR A 94 6.63 -25.52 -14.41
N GLY A 95 7.17 -26.34 -13.51
CA GLY A 95 8.42 -27.05 -13.71
C GLY A 95 8.34 -27.90 -14.96
N GLU A 96 8.71 -27.32 -16.09
CA GLU A 96 9.19 -27.99 -17.29
C GLU A 96 10.12 -27.01 -18.03
N GLY A 97 11.39 -27.06 -17.61
CA GLY A 97 12.56 -26.86 -18.46
C GLY A 97 12.50 -25.74 -19.50
N ASN A 98 12.54 -24.49 -19.07
CA ASN A 98 13.23 -23.46 -19.84
C ASN A 98 13.72 -22.36 -18.90
N ALA A 99 14.84 -22.65 -18.23
CA ALA A 99 15.62 -21.61 -17.59
C ALA A 99 15.96 -20.54 -18.64
N PRO A 100 15.67 -19.25 -18.41
CA PRO A 100 16.27 -18.19 -19.21
C PRO A 100 17.79 -18.38 -19.19
N PRO A 101 18.51 -18.18 -20.31
CA PRO A 101 19.96 -18.25 -20.28
C PRO A 101 20.48 -17.31 -19.20
N LEU A 102 21.27 -17.83 -18.27
CA LEU A 102 22.02 -17.03 -17.32
C LEU A 102 22.77 -15.96 -18.12
N GLN A 103 22.37 -14.71 -17.99
CA GLN A 103 23.23 -13.61 -18.40
C GLN A 103 24.35 -13.55 -17.36
N THR A 104 25.46 -14.20 -17.67
CA THR A 104 26.72 -13.99 -16.97
C THR A 104 27.06 -12.52 -17.12
N VAL A 105 26.79 -11.74 -16.07
CA VAL A 105 27.25 -10.36 -15.98
C VAL A 105 28.76 -10.44 -15.87
N THR A 106 29.47 -10.23 -16.97
CA THR A 106 30.92 -10.11 -16.97
C THR A 106 31.27 -8.92 -16.08
N PRO A 107 32.02 -9.10 -14.97
CA PRO A 107 32.46 -7.95 -14.19
C PRO A 107 33.42 -7.14 -15.06
N ALA A 108 33.01 -5.91 -15.38
CA ALA A 108 33.88 -4.95 -16.05
C ALA A 108 35.13 -4.74 -15.17
N SER A 109 36.28 -5.03 -15.76
CA SER A 109 37.59 -4.89 -15.14
C SER A 109 37.80 -3.46 -14.64
N ALA A 110 38.29 -3.35 -13.40
CA ALA A 110 38.55 -2.10 -12.70
C ALA A 110 39.42 -1.13 -13.52
N THR A 111 38.95 0.11 -13.67
CA THR A 111 39.81 1.25 -14.01
C THR A 111 40.00 2.08 -12.74
N GLN A 112 41.27 2.36 -12.45
CA GLN A 112 41.77 3.07 -11.26
C GLN A 112 41.19 4.48 -11.06
N PRO A 113 41.32 5.04 -9.84
CA PRO A 113 40.61 6.24 -9.40
C PRO A 113 41.20 7.52 -10.02
N VAL A 114 40.32 8.35 -10.58
CA VAL A 114 40.64 9.74 -10.95
C VAL A 114 40.10 10.68 -9.89
N ALA A 115 40.94 11.62 -9.48
CA ALA A 115 40.80 12.47 -8.30
C ALA A 115 39.54 13.35 -8.28
N THR A 116 39.06 13.54 -7.05
CA THR A 116 37.96 14.40 -6.57
C THR A 116 38.13 15.87 -6.93
N PRO A 117 37.05 16.59 -7.26
CA PRO A 117 36.87 17.98 -6.86
C PRO A 117 36.02 18.03 -5.58
N VAL A 118 36.59 18.58 -4.52
CA VAL A 118 35.93 18.86 -3.25
C VAL A 118 34.76 19.83 -3.46
N VAL A 119 33.53 19.34 -3.36
CA VAL A 119 32.35 20.19 -3.21
C VAL A 119 32.12 20.40 -1.72
N LYS A 120 32.28 21.64 -1.25
CA LYS A 120 31.98 22.07 0.12
C LYS A 120 30.52 21.75 0.46
N SER A 121 30.31 20.72 1.26
CA SER A 121 29.03 20.46 1.92
C SER A 121 28.89 21.39 3.11
N SER A 122 28.00 22.38 3.02
CA SER A 122 27.59 23.19 4.16
C SER A 122 26.58 22.40 4.99
N THR A 123 27.06 21.66 5.98
CA THR A 123 26.24 21.05 7.02
C THR A 123 25.56 22.16 7.84
N PRO A 124 24.22 22.23 7.96
CA PRO A 124 23.61 23.12 8.94
C PRO A 124 23.87 22.60 10.35
N THR A 125 24.52 23.44 11.16
CA THR A 125 24.74 23.23 12.59
C THR A 125 23.41 23.06 13.33
N PRO A 126 23.26 22.11 14.27
CA PRO A 126 22.08 22.04 15.12
C PRO A 126 22.03 23.27 16.04
N THR A 127 20.94 24.04 15.96
CA THR A 127 20.65 25.13 16.88
C THR A 127 20.37 24.56 18.28
N PRO A 128 21.07 25.02 19.34
CA PRO A 128 20.79 24.58 20.70
C PRO A 128 19.41 25.09 21.17
N THR A 129 18.57 24.18 21.66
CA THR A 129 17.31 24.49 22.33
C THR A 129 17.60 25.19 23.67
N PRO A 130 16.87 26.27 24.03
CA PRO A 130 17.03 26.89 25.34
C PRO A 130 16.59 25.92 26.46
N GLN A 131 17.45 25.70 27.47
CA GLN A 131 17.07 24.98 28.68
C GLN A 131 16.02 25.78 29.46
N VAL A 132 14.86 25.15 29.70
CA VAL A 132 13.84 25.69 30.61
C VAL A 132 14.28 25.37 32.04
N SER A 133 14.63 26.41 32.81
CA SER A 133 14.88 26.30 34.24
C SER A 133 13.56 26.49 34.98
N TYR A 134 13.05 25.44 35.63
CA TYR A 134 11.88 25.53 36.49
C TYR A 134 12.29 25.99 37.91
N PRO A 135 11.53 26.89 38.56
CA PRO A 135 11.75 27.20 39.96
C PRO A 135 11.34 26.02 40.85
N SER A 136 12.26 25.57 41.70
CA SER A 136 11.93 24.67 42.81
C SER A 136 11.13 25.45 43.84
N TYR A 137 9.88 25.03 44.07
CA TYR A 137 9.06 25.56 45.15
C TYR A 137 9.40 24.85 46.49
N PRO A 138 9.31 25.58 47.63
CA PRO A 138 9.64 25.10 48.96
C PRO A 138 8.65 24.06 49.52
#